data_AF-A0A9P0CGY6-F1
#
_entry.id   AF-A0A9P0CGY6-F1
#
_cell.length_a   1.000
_cell.length_b   1.000
_cell.length_c   1.000
_cell.angle_alpha   90.00
_cell.angle_beta   90.00
_cell.angle_gamma   90.00
#
_symmetry.space_group_name_H-M   'P 1'
#
loop_
_entity.id
_entity.type
_entity.pdbx_description
1 polymer ?
#
loop_
_entity_poly.entity_id
_entity_poly.type
_entity_poly.pdbx_seq_one_letter_code
_entity_poly.pdbx_strand_id
1 'polypeptide(L)'
;MNHVILIFVSSILVVDVYQVSADCERSRYILGAEDVCWATKVQMVERISHAHKTIVNFAKKTIGIDVEETQKPQKCDYYYCIFSEMNLLNPDYDVPCIDRTSKWVKKNVKYDQAVTLLERIQSCSGELGTSLGTKQQFLADNVGTSERTVVEKDQSRCEIASEYMKCLAYIEKDSECPVFQYP
;
A
#
# COMPACT_ATOMS: atom_id res chain seq x y z
N MET A 1 -21.13 39.68 43.45
CA MET A 1 -21.69 39.18 42.17
C MET A 1 -20.59 38.88 41.13
N ASN A 2 -19.39 38.42 41.55
CA ASN A 2 -18.22 38.24 40.66
C ASN A 2 -17.60 36.82 40.68
N HIS A 3 -18.22 35.83 41.34
CA HIS A 3 -17.67 34.47 41.44
C HIS A 3 -18.37 33.44 40.55
N VAL A 4 -19.47 33.80 39.87
CA VAL A 4 -20.24 32.84 39.07
C VAL A 4 -19.75 32.74 37.61
N ILE A 5 -19.01 33.75 37.12
CA ILE A 5 -18.56 33.81 35.73
C ILE A 5 -17.30 32.94 35.49
N LEU A 6 -16.51 32.66 36.54
CA LEU A 6 -15.22 31.97 36.39
C LEU A 6 -15.32 30.44 36.27
N ILE A 7 -16.46 29.84 36.63
CA ILE A 7 -16.65 28.39 36.57
C ILE A 7 -17.15 27.94 35.18
N PHE A 8 -17.81 28.83 34.42
CA PHE A 8 -18.30 28.48 33.08
C PHE A 8 -17.20 28.45 32.01
N VAL A 9 -16.10 29.18 32.19
CA VAL A 9 -15.00 29.21 31.21
C VAL A 9 -14.11 27.97 31.33
N SER A 10 -14.01 27.37 32.52
CA SER A 10 -13.28 26.10 32.71
C SER A 10 -14.00 24.90 32.11
N SER A 11 -15.32 24.95 31.94
CA SER A 11 -16.11 23.83 31.39
C SER A 11 -16.05 23.74 29.87
N ILE A 12 -15.75 24.85 29.18
CA ILE A 12 -15.68 24.90 27.71
C ILE A 12 -14.30 24.39 27.24
N LEU A 13 -13.24 24.63 28.01
CA LEU A 13 -11.87 24.21 27.67
C LEU A 13 -11.58 22.72 27.85
N VAL A 14 -12.44 21.96 28.52
CA VAL A 14 -12.26 20.50 28.68
C VAL A 14 -12.86 19.72 27.49
N VAL A 15 -13.67 20.36 26.65
CA VAL A 15 -14.26 19.70 25.47
C VAL A 15 -13.28 19.64 24.29
N ASP A 16 -12.26 20.51 24.25
CA ASP A 16 -11.26 20.54 23.16
C ASP A 16 -10.07 19.58 23.34
N VAL A 17 -10.01 18.81 24.44
CA VAL A 17 -8.94 17.81 24.67
C VAL A 17 -9.39 16.39 24.27
N TYR A 18 -10.57 16.24 23.68
CA TYR A 18 -10.88 15.08 22.84
C TYR A 18 -10.53 15.39 21.38
N GLN A 19 -9.31 15.88 21.13
CA GLN A 19 -8.61 15.40 19.94
C GLN A 19 -8.46 13.89 20.16
N VAL A 20 -9.47 13.16 19.70
CA VAL A 20 -9.30 11.78 19.25
C VAL A 20 -8.20 11.88 18.21
N SER A 21 -6.95 11.75 18.64
CA SER A 21 -5.91 11.21 17.78
C SER A 21 -6.51 9.89 17.33
N ALA A 22 -7.05 9.88 16.12
CA ALA A 22 -7.56 8.68 15.51
C ALA A 22 -6.32 7.81 15.36
N ASP A 23 -6.01 7.01 16.40
CA ASP A 23 -4.85 6.13 16.42
C ASP A 23 -4.97 5.26 15.20
N CYS A 24 -4.13 5.58 14.24
CA CYS A 24 -4.22 5.08 12.90
C CYS A 24 -3.45 3.77 12.84
N GLU A 25 -4.00 2.76 13.51
CA GLU A 25 -3.34 1.47 13.58
C GLU A 25 -3.59 0.73 12.25
N ARG A 26 -2.57 0.67 11.38
CA ARG A 26 -2.56 -0.24 10.23
C ARG A 26 -2.74 -1.67 10.75
N SER A 27 -3.51 -2.47 10.01
CA SER A 27 -3.81 -3.85 10.40
C SER A 27 -2.54 -4.66 10.65
N ARG A 28 -2.45 -5.32 11.81
CA ARG A 28 -1.31 -6.18 12.17
C ARG A 28 -1.06 -7.31 11.18
N TYR A 29 -2.09 -7.73 10.43
CA TYR A 29 -1.94 -8.74 9.37
C TYR A 29 -1.13 -8.20 8.18
N ILE A 30 -1.31 -6.94 7.80
CA ILE A 30 -0.51 -6.31 6.74
C ILE A 30 0.93 -6.15 7.22
N LEU A 31 1.12 -5.60 8.43
CA LEU A 31 2.45 -5.38 8.98
C LEU A 31 3.24 -6.70 9.08
N GLY A 32 2.61 -7.78 9.56
CA GLY A 32 3.24 -9.09 9.62
C GLY A 32 3.59 -9.67 8.24
N ALA A 33 2.72 -9.49 7.24
CA ALA A 33 3.01 -9.92 5.87
C ALA A 33 4.15 -9.10 5.24
N GLU A 34 4.15 -7.78 5.44
CA GLU A 34 5.23 -6.88 5.01
C GLU A 34 6.56 -7.29 5.64
N ASP A 35 6.62 -7.56 6.94
CA ASP A 35 7.84 -8.01 7.64
C ASP A 35 8.39 -9.32 7.08
N VAL A 36 7.53 -10.33 6.89
CA VAL A 36 7.92 -11.64 6.33
C VAL A 36 8.42 -11.49 4.89
N CYS A 37 7.69 -10.74 4.07
CA CYS A 37 8.02 -10.54 2.66
C CYS A 37 9.26 -9.67 2.48
N TRP A 38 9.46 -8.69 3.35
CA TRP A 38 10.67 -7.88 3.39
C TRP A 38 11.89 -8.75 3.71
N ALA A 39 11.83 -9.55 4.77
CA ALA A 39 12.91 -10.47 5.16
C ALA A 39 13.24 -11.48 4.05
N THR A 40 12.23 -12.00 3.36
CA THR A 40 12.39 -13.08 2.39
C THR A 40 12.78 -12.58 1.00
N LYS A 41 12.19 -11.48 0.52
CA LYS A 41 12.31 -11.02 -0.88
C LYS A 41 13.20 -9.80 -1.06
N VAL A 42 13.36 -8.98 -0.01
CA VAL A 42 14.17 -7.75 -0.07
C VAL A 42 15.51 -7.98 0.63
N GLN A 43 15.52 -8.41 1.90
CA GLN A 43 16.77 -8.56 2.66
C GLN A 43 17.74 -9.61 2.08
N MET A 44 17.24 -10.72 1.50
CA MET A 44 18.13 -11.72 0.88
C MET A 44 18.84 -11.20 -0.39
N VAL A 45 18.15 -10.35 -1.17
CA VAL A 45 18.72 -9.70 -2.36
C VAL A 45 19.63 -8.54 -1.96
N GLU A 46 19.26 -7.82 -0.91
CA GLU A 46 20.06 -6.74 -0.35
C GLU A 46 21.32 -7.24 0.35
N ARG A 47 21.37 -8.45 0.95
CA ARG A 47 22.64 -9.01 1.46
C ARG A 47 23.71 -9.20 0.38
N ILE A 48 23.31 -9.46 -0.87
CA ILE A 48 24.23 -9.57 -2.02
C ILE A 48 24.55 -8.17 -2.60
N SER A 49 23.55 -7.27 -2.60
CA SER A 49 23.71 -5.90 -3.11
C SER A 49 24.43 -4.95 -2.14
N HIS A 50 24.32 -5.15 -0.82
CA HIS A 50 24.94 -4.32 0.22
C HIS A 50 26.46 -4.39 0.19
N ALA A 51 27.07 -5.50 -0.22
CA ALA A 51 28.52 -5.52 -0.44
C ALA A 51 28.92 -4.44 -1.47
N HIS A 52 28.14 -4.27 -2.55
CA HIS A 52 28.40 -3.26 -3.57
C HIS A 52 27.89 -1.87 -3.19
N LYS A 53 26.67 -1.74 -2.66
CA LYS A 53 26.09 -0.44 -2.24
C LYS A 53 26.83 0.17 -1.06
N THR A 54 27.34 -0.61 -0.11
CA THR A 54 28.16 -0.10 0.99
C THR A 54 29.50 0.42 0.48
N ILE A 55 30.15 -0.26 -0.47
CA ILE A 55 31.39 0.24 -1.10
C ILE A 55 31.12 1.52 -1.89
N VAL A 56 30.04 1.56 -2.68
CA VAL A 56 29.67 2.74 -3.49
C VAL A 56 29.20 3.90 -2.63
N ASN A 57 28.41 3.67 -1.58
CA ASN A 57 27.96 4.71 -0.66
C ASN A 57 29.09 5.18 0.27
N PHE A 58 30.02 4.29 0.65
CA PHE A 58 31.25 4.68 1.33
C PHE A 58 32.12 5.55 0.41
N ALA A 59 32.26 5.18 -0.87
CA ALA A 59 32.98 5.98 -1.86
C ALA A 59 32.30 7.34 -2.09
N LYS A 60 30.97 7.37 -2.28
CA LYS A 60 30.17 8.61 -2.46
C LYS A 60 30.24 9.52 -1.23
N LYS A 61 30.16 8.97 -0.02
CA LYS A 61 30.35 9.69 1.24
C LYS A 61 31.77 10.23 1.40
N THR A 62 32.77 9.49 0.93
CA THR A 62 34.18 9.91 0.94
C THR A 62 34.46 11.08 -0.03
N ILE A 63 33.64 11.25 -1.08
CA ILE A 63 33.76 12.33 -2.07
C ILE A 63 32.71 13.45 -1.91
N GLY A 64 31.91 13.44 -0.84
CA GLY A 64 30.97 14.52 -0.52
C GLY A 64 29.73 14.61 -1.43
N ILE A 65 29.31 13.51 -2.05
CA ILE A 65 28.08 13.45 -2.86
C ILE A 65 26.93 12.94 -1.99
N ASP A 66 25.79 13.64 -2.02
CA ASP A 66 24.57 13.23 -1.31
C ASP A 66 24.11 11.83 -1.71
N VAL A 67 23.71 11.06 -0.71
CA VAL A 67 23.21 9.70 -0.89
C VAL A 67 21.76 9.79 -1.33
N GLU A 68 21.49 9.47 -2.60
CA GLU A 68 20.12 9.35 -3.11
C GLU A 68 19.40 8.18 -2.42
N GLU A 69 18.49 8.47 -1.49
CA GLU A 69 17.37 7.57 -1.17
C GLU A 69 16.27 7.76 -2.22
N THR A 70 16.48 7.18 -3.39
CA THR A 70 15.34 6.87 -4.25
C THR A 70 14.69 5.62 -3.67
N GLN A 71 13.53 5.77 -3.00
CA GLN A 71 12.61 4.66 -2.76
C GLN A 71 12.15 4.15 -4.12
N LYS A 72 12.95 3.28 -4.75
CA LYS A 72 12.53 2.60 -5.96
C LYS A 72 11.36 1.67 -5.61
N PRO A 73 10.40 1.47 -6.53
CA PRO A 73 9.41 0.43 -6.39
C PRO A 73 10.07 -0.87 -5.98
N GLN A 74 9.60 -1.46 -4.88
CA GLN A 74 10.05 -2.77 -4.48
C GLN A 74 9.79 -3.76 -5.61
N LYS A 75 10.61 -4.81 -5.69
CA LYS A 75 10.45 -5.81 -6.76
C LYS A 75 9.04 -6.39 -6.71
N CYS A 76 8.50 -6.73 -7.89
CA CYS A 76 7.17 -7.31 -8.04
C CYS A 76 6.92 -8.51 -7.09
N ASP A 77 7.96 -9.30 -6.81
CA ASP A 77 7.95 -10.45 -5.90
C ASP A 77 7.58 -10.09 -4.45
N TYR A 78 7.91 -8.87 -4.00
CA TYR A 78 7.57 -8.39 -2.67
C TYR A 78 6.06 -8.23 -2.53
N TYR A 79 5.42 -7.53 -3.47
CA TYR A 79 3.98 -7.32 -3.45
C TYR A 79 3.21 -8.62 -3.64
N TYR A 80 3.68 -9.47 -4.56
CA TYR A 80 3.13 -10.81 -4.71
C TYR A 80 3.18 -11.63 -3.41
N CYS A 81 4.32 -11.58 -2.71
CA CYS A 81 4.46 -12.24 -1.42
C CYS A 81 3.43 -11.73 -0.41
N ILE A 82 3.18 -10.41 -0.33
CA ILE A 82 2.19 -9.86 0.60
C ILE A 82 0.80 -10.45 0.32
N PHE A 83 0.34 -10.45 -0.93
CA PHE A 83 -0.95 -11.04 -1.27
C PHE A 83 -1.01 -12.55 -0.97
N SER A 84 0.10 -13.25 -1.14
CA SER A 84 0.21 -14.68 -0.83
C SER A 84 0.10 -14.94 0.68
N GLU A 85 0.91 -14.26 1.50
CA GLU A 85 0.91 -14.39 2.97
C GLU A 85 -0.43 -13.99 3.59
N MET A 86 -1.09 -12.99 3.02
CA MET A 86 -2.42 -12.57 3.45
C MET A 86 -3.55 -13.45 2.90
N ASN A 87 -3.23 -14.46 2.08
CA ASN A 87 -4.17 -15.38 1.43
C ASN A 87 -5.23 -14.67 0.56
N LEU A 88 -4.81 -13.60 -0.11
CA LEU A 88 -5.63 -12.72 -0.95
C LEU A 88 -5.59 -13.09 -2.44
N LEU A 89 -4.76 -14.06 -2.83
CA LEU A 89 -4.68 -14.56 -4.19
C LEU A 89 -5.82 -15.53 -4.52
N ASN A 90 -6.21 -15.56 -5.78
CA ASN A 90 -7.10 -16.57 -6.33
C ASN A 90 -6.38 -17.94 -6.35
N PRO A 91 -6.99 -19.02 -5.84
CA PRO A 91 -6.33 -20.33 -5.76
C PRO A 91 -6.05 -20.97 -7.12
N ASP A 92 -6.80 -20.61 -8.16
CA ASP A 92 -6.72 -21.23 -9.49
C ASP A 92 -5.75 -20.46 -10.40
N TYR A 93 -5.78 -19.13 -10.33
CA TYR A 93 -5.03 -18.24 -11.23
C TYR A 93 -3.85 -17.52 -10.56
N ASP A 94 -3.75 -17.57 -9.23
CA ASP A 94 -2.61 -17.08 -8.45
C ASP A 94 -2.31 -15.59 -8.68
N VAL A 95 -3.40 -14.81 -8.79
CA VAL A 95 -3.43 -13.34 -8.93
C VAL A 95 -4.40 -12.74 -7.89
N PRO A 96 -4.32 -11.44 -7.56
CA PRO A 96 -5.19 -10.83 -6.55
C PRO A 96 -6.68 -11.09 -6.80
N CYS A 97 -7.39 -11.49 -5.74
CA CYS A 97 -8.79 -11.91 -5.81
C CYS A 97 -9.71 -10.87 -5.15
N ILE A 98 -10.70 -10.39 -5.89
CA ILE A 98 -11.69 -9.39 -5.41
C ILE A 98 -12.40 -9.86 -4.14
N ASP A 99 -12.90 -11.10 -4.10
CA ASP A 99 -13.70 -11.60 -3.00
C ASP A 99 -12.88 -11.72 -1.71
N ARG A 100 -11.66 -12.24 -1.83
CA ARG A 100 -10.75 -12.42 -0.69
C ARG A 100 -10.27 -11.08 -0.16
N THR A 101 -9.86 -10.17 -1.06
CA THR A 101 -9.41 -8.82 -0.70
C THR A 101 -10.53 -8.02 -0.05
N SER A 102 -11.73 -8.01 -0.64
CA SER A 102 -12.89 -7.31 -0.08
C SER A 102 -13.31 -7.87 1.28
N LYS A 103 -13.32 -9.20 1.43
CA LYS A 103 -13.65 -9.86 2.70
C LYS A 103 -12.62 -9.52 3.77
N TRP A 104 -11.35 -9.46 3.42
CA TRP A 104 -10.29 -9.07 4.35
C TRP A 104 -10.44 -7.61 4.79
N VAL A 105 -10.69 -6.68 3.86
CA VAL A 105 -10.88 -5.26 4.16
C VAL A 105 -12.06 -5.04 5.11
N LYS A 106 -13.22 -5.65 4.82
CA LYS A 106 -14.41 -5.55 5.67
C LYS A 106 -14.19 -6.03 7.11
N LYS A 107 -13.24 -6.94 7.33
CA LYS A 107 -12.96 -7.53 8.64
C LYS A 107 -11.86 -6.78 9.42
N ASN A 108 -10.89 -6.20 8.72
CA ASN A 108 -9.62 -5.75 9.33
C ASN A 108 -9.33 -4.26 9.16
N VAL A 109 -10.16 -3.52 8.41
CA VAL A 109 -9.98 -2.08 8.17
C VAL A 109 -11.14 -1.32 8.83
N LYS A 110 -10.85 -0.13 9.38
CA LYS A 110 -11.88 0.74 9.97
C LYS A 110 -12.93 1.12 8.94
N TYR A 111 -14.18 1.24 9.37
CA TYR A 111 -15.34 1.37 8.47
C TYR A 111 -15.17 2.47 7.41
N ASP A 112 -14.78 3.69 7.81
CA ASP A 112 -14.69 4.82 6.88
C ASP A 112 -13.61 4.63 5.81
N GLN A 113 -12.45 4.08 6.19
CA GLN A 113 -11.38 3.72 5.23
C GLN A 113 -11.78 2.52 4.38
N ALA A 114 -12.47 1.54 4.97
CA ALA A 114 -12.91 0.33 4.30
C ALA A 114 -13.88 0.63 3.16
N VAL A 115 -14.80 1.58 3.32
CA VAL A 115 -15.75 1.97 2.26
C VAL A 115 -15.01 2.45 1.01
N THR A 116 -14.13 3.43 1.17
CA THR A 116 -13.31 3.99 0.08
C THR A 116 -12.43 2.92 -0.58
N LEU A 117 -11.83 2.06 0.25
CA LEU A 117 -10.95 1.00 -0.24
C LEU A 117 -11.72 -0.10 -0.98
N LEU A 118 -12.96 -0.41 -0.58
CA LEU A 118 -13.81 -1.38 -1.27
C LEU A 118 -14.21 -0.91 -2.68
N GLU A 119 -14.56 0.38 -2.82
CA GLU A 119 -14.82 0.97 -4.14
C GLU A 119 -13.58 0.91 -5.05
N ARG A 120 -12.40 1.16 -4.47
CA ARG A 120 -11.14 1.05 -5.21
C ARG A 120 -10.84 -0.39 -5.60
N ILE A 121 -11.03 -1.36 -4.72
CA ILE A 121 -10.89 -2.79 -5.01
C ILE A 121 -11.77 -3.20 -6.20
N GLN A 122 -13.01 -2.73 -6.23
CA GLN A 122 -13.94 -3.04 -7.31
C GLN A 122 -13.45 -2.48 -8.66
N SER A 123 -12.98 -1.23 -8.66
CA SER A 123 -12.39 -0.59 -9.85
C SER A 123 -11.14 -1.32 -10.35
N CYS A 124 -10.20 -1.62 -9.46
CA CYS A 124 -8.96 -2.34 -9.80
C CYS A 124 -9.26 -3.75 -10.34
N SER A 125 -10.21 -4.45 -9.71
CA SER A 125 -10.59 -5.81 -10.11
C SER A 125 -11.31 -5.86 -11.45
N GLY A 126 -12.13 -4.85 -11.77
CA GLY A 126 -12.80 -4.74 -13.06
C GLY A 126 -11.81 -4.57 -14.22
N GLU A 127 -10.80 -3.71 -14.03
CA GLU A 127 -9.76 -3.51 -15.04
C GLU A 127 -8.83 -4.73 -15.14
N LEU A 128 -8.47 -5.37 -14.02
CA LEU A 128 -7.72 -6.62 -14.02
C LEU A 128 -8.48 -7.73 -14.77
N GLY A 129 -9.78 -7.89 -14.50
CA GLY A 129 -10.62 -8.87 -15.20
C GLY A 129 -10.69 -8.62 -16.70
N THR A 130 -10.72 -7.35 -17.11
CA THR A 130 -10.66 -6.96 -18.54
C THR A 130 -9.33 -7.37 -19.16
N SER A 131 -8.21 -7.01 -18.50
CA SER A 131 -6.85 -7.36 -18.96
C SER A 131 -6.65 -8.87 -19.15
N LEU A 132 -7.11 -9.68 -18.18
CA LEU A 132 -7.04 -11.14 -18.27
C LEU A 132 -7.87 -11.71 -19.45
N GLY A 133 -8.95 -11.03 -19.84
CA GLY A 133 -9.79 -11.41 -20.98
C GLY A 133 -9.27 -10.94 -22.34
N THR A 134 -8.48 -9.85 -22.39
CA THR A 134 -8.10 -9.16 -23.64
C THR A 134 -6.65 -9.34 -24.06
N LYS A 135 -5.83 -10.13 -23.33
CA LYS A 135 -4.36 -10.25 -23.53
C LYS A 135 -3.59 -8.92 -23.40
N GLN A 136 -4.21 -7.91 -22.80
CA GLN A 136 -3.58 -6.63 -22.54
C GLN A 136 -2.98 -6.63 -21.13
N GLN A 137 -1.93 -5.85 -20.91
CA GLN A 137 -1.39 -5.67 -19.55
C GLN A 137 -2.38 -4.95 -18.65
N PHE A 138 -2.43 -5.37 -17.39
CA PHE A 138 -3.10 -4.65 -16.33
C PHE A 138 -2.16 -3.56 -15.81
N LEU A 139 -2.58 -2.31 -15.98
CA LEU A 139 -1.86 -1.12 -15.52
C LEU A 139 -2.73 -0.37 -14.53
N ALA A 140 -2.20 -0.09 -13.33
CA ALA A 140 -2.90 0.71 -12.32
C ALA A 140 -3.31 2.09 -12.84
N ASP A 141 -2.48 2.65 -13.72
CA ASP A 141 -2.67 3.97 -14.32
C ASP A 141 -3.86 4.03 -15.27
N ASN A 142 -4.40 2.88 -15.73
CA ASN A 142 -5.62 2.85 -16.55
C ASN A 142 -6.91 2.90 -15.71
N VAL A 143 -6.82 2.72 -14.38
CA VAL A 143 -8.01 2.60 -13.52
C VAL A 143 -8.60 3.97 -13.19
N GLY A 144 -9.76 4.27 -13.77
CA GLY A 144 -10.49 5.52 -13.56
C GLY A 144 -10.17 6.61 -14.59
N THR A 145 -9.47 6.26 -15.67
CA THR A 145 -9.16 7.20 -16.77
C THR A 145 -9.91 6.81 -18.05
N SER A 146 -10.21 7.82 -18.87
CA SER A 146 -10.75 7.65 -20.22
C SER A 146 -9.68 7.33 -21.26
N GLU A 147 -8.41 7.66 -21.00
CA GLU A 147 -7.28 7.45 -21.90
C GLU A 147 -6.48 6.23 -21.46
N ARG A 148 -6.76 5.09 -22.12
CA ARG A 148 -6.12 3.82 -21.80
C ARG A 148 -4.79 3.67 -22.53
N THR A 149 -3.74 3.40 -21.77
CA THR A 149 -2.48 2.91 -22.33
C THR A 149 -2.63 1.42 -22.59
N VAL A 150 -2.53 1.01 -23.85
CA VAL A 150 -2.62 -0.40 -24.26
C VAL A 150 -1.22 -0.93 -24.52
N VAL A 151 -0.80 -1.92 -23.73
CA VAL A 151 0.44 -2.66 -23.94
C VAL A 151 0.08 -4.13 -24.13
N GLU A 152 0.40 -4.66 -25.31
CA GLU A 152 0.21 -6.07 -25.65
C GLU A 152 1.48 -6.85 -25.28
N LYS A 153 1.53 -7.32 -24.04
CA LYS A 153 2.63 -8.13 -23.52
C LYS A 153 2.12 -9.03 -22.41
N ASP A 154 2.58 -10.28 -22.39
CA ASP A 154 2.30 -11.17 -21.28
C ASP A 154 2.89 -10.60 -19.97
N GLN A 155 2.04 -10.51 -18.96
CA GLN A 155 2.41 -10.01 -17.63
C GLN A 155 2.52 -11.19 -16.67
N SER A 156 3.63 -11.25 -15.95
CA SER A 156 3.83 -12.27 -14.91
C SER A 156 2.93 -12.00 -13.71
N ARG A 157 2.68 -13.04 -12.89
CA ARG A 157 1.86 -12.93 -11.67
C ARG A 157 2.39 -11.88 -10.70
N CYS A 158 3.71 -11.76 -10.58
CA CYS A 158 4.32 -10.76 -9.71
C CYS A 158 4.06 -9.34 -10.24
N GLU A 159 4.19 -9.12 -11.55
CA GLU A 159 3.92 -7.82 -12.17
C GLU A 159 2.45 -7.42 -12.01
N ILE A 160 1.53 -8.38 -12.15
CA ILE A 160 0.10 -8.16 -11.89
C ILE A 160 -0.12 -7.76 -10.42
N ALA A 161 0.50 -8.47 -9.47
CA ALA A 161 0.38 -8.14 -8.05
C ALA A 161 0.95 -6.75 -7.71
N SER A 162 2.06 -6.38 -8.35
CA SER A 162 2.68 -5.06 -8.19
C SER A 162 1.76 -3.94 -8.67
N GLU A 163 1.23 -4.07 -9.89
CA GLU A 163 0.28 -3.09 -10.44
C GLU A 163 -1.02 -3.06 -9.62
N TYR A 164 -1.44 -4.19 -9.07
CA TYR A 164 -2.64 -4.24 -8.24
C TYR A 164 -2.41 -3.52 -6.91
N MET A 165 -1.25 -3.70 -6.27
CA MET A 165 -0.86 -2.93 -5.09
C MET A 165 -0.82 -1.43 -5.37
N LYS A 166 -0.21 -1.02 -6.49
CA LYS A 166 -0.20 0.37 -6.94
C LYS A 166 -1.62 0.92 -7.11
N CYS A 167 -2.51 0.12 -7.68
CA CYS A 167 -3.90 0.49 -7.84
C CYS A 167 -4.60 0.72 -6.49
N LEU A 168 -4.40 -0.16 -5.51
CA LEU A 168 -4.99 -0.03 -4.17
C LEU A 168 -4.44 1.19 -3.41
N ALA A 169 -3.12 1.38 -3.43
CA ALA A 169 -2.45 2.46 -2.71
C ALA A 169 -2.78 3.86 -3.26
N TYR A 170 -3.24 3.96 -4.51
CA TYR A 170 -3.50 5.24 -5.18
C TYR A 170 -4.43 6.16 -4.40
N ILE A 171 -5.53 5.63 -3.85
CA ILE A 171 -6.53 6.45 -3.16
C ILE A 171 -6.07 6.93 -1.78
N GLU A 172 -5.05 6.28 -1.23
CA GLU A 172 -4.48 6.59 0.08
C GLU A 172 -3.10 7.24 -0.03
N LYS A 173 -2.68 7.66 -1.23
CA LYS A 173 -1.33 8.22 -1.46
C LYS A 173 -1.04 9.44 -0.59
N ASP A 174 -2.03 10.29 -0.39
CA ASP A 174 -1.94 11.49 0.44
C ASP A 174 -2.57 11.29 1.84
N SER A 175 -2.97 10.05 2.15
CA SER A 175 -3.50 9.70 3.47
C SER A 175 -2.35 9.71 4.48
N GLU A 176 -2.58 10.27 5.67
CA GLU A 176 -1.67 10.09 6.82
C GLU A 176 -1.56 8.61 7.26
N CYS A 177 -2.42 7.77 6.68
CA CYS A 177 -2.91 6.53 7.25
C CYS A 177 -3.19 5.41 6.22
N PRO A 178 -2.30 5.16 5.24
CA PRO A 178 -2.60 4.22 4.16
C PRO A 178 -2.63 2.77 4.67
N VAL A 179 -3.67 2.03 4.31
CA VAL A 179 -3.76 0.59 4.53
C VAL A 179 -2.73 -0.11 3.63
N PHE A 180 -2.76 0.21 2.33
CA PHE A 180 -1.81 -0.32 1.34
C PHE A 180 -0.81 0.75 0.91
N GLN A 181 0.47 0.39 0.81
CA GLN A 181 1.54 1.32 0.44
C GLN A 181 2.22 0.89 -0.86
N TYR A 182 2.48 1.88 -1.71
CA TYR A 182 3.24 1.73 -2.93
C TYR A 182 4.03 3.03 -3.17
N PRO A 183 5.37 2.97 -3.32
CA PRO A 183 6.23 4.14 -3.52
C PRO A 183 6.08 4.78 -4.91
#